data_AF-A0AAV8UH93-F1
#
_entry.id   AF-A0AAV8UH93-F1
#
_cell.length_a   1.000
_cell.length_b   1.000
_cell.length_c   1.000
_cell.angle_alpha   90.00
_cell.angle_beta   90.00
_cell.angle_gamma   90.00
#
_symmetry.space_group_name_H-M   'P 1'
#
loop_
_entity.id
_entity.type
_entity.pdbx_description
1 polymer ?
#
loop_
_entity_poly.entity_id
_entity_poly.type
_entity_poly.pdbx_seq_one_letter_code
_entity_poly.pdbx_strand_id
1 'polypeptide(L)'
;MEREGQGEGKGDMDIWRKAHTETYELASECLQTNYYGAKKTTEALISLLQLSDSPTIVNISSEMGRLQHVRNEWATGLLSDIHSLTEDTINEILRLFLADFKDGTLESKGWPTFLSAYIMSKAAMNALTRILANK
;
A
#
# COMPACT_ATOMS: atom_id res chain seq x y z
N MET A 1 -36.17 -2.01 -6.97
CA MET A 1 -35.61 -1.28 -5.80
C MET A 1 -34.11 -1.23 -6.00
N GLU A 2 -33.67 -0.21 -6.73
CA GLU A 2 -32.26 0.14 -6.88
C GLU A 2 -31.84 0.80 -5.58
N ARG A 3 -30.81 0.27 -4.91
CA ARG A 3 -30.17 0.99 -3.80
C ARG A 3 -29.16 1.92 -4.42
N GLU A 4 -29.50 3.21 -4.41
CA GLU A 4 -28.55 4.29 -4.66
C GLU A 4 -27.39 4.13 -3.67
N GLY A 5 -26.20 3.86 -4.19
CA GLY A 5 -24.97 3.95 -3.41
C GLY A 5 -24.77 5.40 -3.02
N GLN A 6 -24.97 5.72 -1.75
CA GLN A 6 -24.61 7.01 -1.19
C GLN A 6 -23.11 7.19 -1.35
N GLY A 7 -22.71 8.03 -2.29
CA GLY A 7 -21.34 8.50 -2.40
C GLY A 7 -21.03 9.39 -1.21
N GLU A 8 -20.10 8.97 -0.35
CA GLU A 8 -19.34 9.85 0.54
C GLU A 8 -18.43 10.74 -0.35
N GLY A 9 -19.04 11.73 -0.99
CA GLY A 9 -18.45 12.46 -2.11
C GLY A 9 -17.95 13.84 -1.70
N LYS A 10 -16.63 14.01 -1.63
CA LYS A 10 -15.89 15.28 -1.45
C LYS A 10 -15.95 15.98 -0.08
N GLY A 11 -17.14 16.19 0.51
CA GLY A 11 -17.28 17.00 1.73
C GLY A 11 -16.48 16.46 2.91
N ASP A 12 -16.58 15.16 3.17
CA ASP A 12 -15.87 14.51 4.27
C ASP A 12 -14.36 14.39 3.99
N MET A 13 -13.97 14.07 2.75
CA MET A 13 -12.55 14.02 2.37
C MET A 13 -11.84 15.36 2.54
N ASP A 14 -12.52 16.49 2.30
CA ASP A 14 -11.94 17.82 2.54
C ASP A 14 -11.81 18.15 4.04
N ILE A 15 -12.71 17.66 4.88
CA ILE A 15 -12.59 17.78 6.34
C ILE A 15 -11.40 16.96 6.83
N TRP A 16 -11.32 15.70 6.42
CA TRP A 16 -10.20 14.82 6.77
C TRP A 16 -8.87 15.35 6.26
N ARG A 17 -8.81 15.87 5.04
CA ARG A 17 -7.58 16.49 4.50
C ARG A 17 -7.11 17.70 5.30
N LYS A 18 -8.03 18.49 5.87
CA LYS A 18 -7.68 19.64 6.73
C LYS A 18 -7.30 19.22 8.15
N ALA A 19 -7.86 18.12 8.65
CA ALA A 19 -7.61 17.61 9.99
C ALA A 19 -6.42 16.63 10.08
N HIS A 20 -5.94 16.13 8.94
CA HIS A 20 -4.90 15.10 8.87
C HIS A 20 -3.54 15.72 8.52
N THR A 21 -2.57 15.48 9.39
CA THR A 21 -1.16 15.82 9.17
C THR A 21 -0.39 14.52 8.97
N GLU A 22 0.26 14.37 7.80
CA GLU A 22 1.20 13.27 7.56
C GLU A 22 2.63 13.78 7.80
N THR A 23 3.30 13.27 8.84
CA THR A 23 4.73 13.52 9.04
C THR A 23 5.55 12.36 8.48
N TYR A 24 6.84 12.59 8.22
CA TYR A 24 7.75 11.54 7.76
C TYR A 24 7.82 10.37 8.75
N GLU A 25 7.82 10.64 10.06
CA GLU A 25 7.85 9.64 11.11
C GLU A 25 6.61 8.74 11.06
N LEU A 26 5.41 9.35 10.95
CA LEU A 26 4.15 8.63 10.81
C LEU A 26 4.07 7.86 9.49
N ALA A 27 4.61 8.42 8.39
CA ALA A 27 4.70 7.73 7.11
C ALA A 27 5.59 6.48 7.20
N SER A 28 6.77 6.62 7.81
CA SER A 28 7.69 5.51 8.06
C SER A 28 7.05 4.45 8.96
N GLU A 29 6.42 4.84 10.06
CA GLU A 29 5.70 3.92 10.96
C GLU A 29 4.54 3.20 10.25
N CYS A 30 3.80 3.91 9.41
CA CYS A 30 2.73 3.34 8.60
C CYS A 30 3.25 2.23 7.68
N LEU A 31 4.34 2.48 6.95
CA LEU A 31 4.94 1.45 6.09
C LEU A 31 5.55 0.29 6.89
N GLN A 32 6.20 0.59 8.01
CA GLN A 32 6.77 -0.43 8.90
C GLN A 32 5.70 -1.37 9.44
N THR A 33 4.57 -0.84 9.86
CA THR A 33 3.48 -1.64 10.42
C THR A 33 2.72 -2.36 9.31
N ASN A 34 2.21 -1.61 8.35
CA ASN A 34 1.24 -2.12 7.39
C ASN A 34 1.87 -3.06 6.37
N TYR A 35 3.08 -2.78 5.88
CA TYR A 35 3.72 -3.61 4.84
C TYR A 35 4.84 -4.48 5.42
N TYR A 36 5.87 -3.88 6.01
CA TYR A 36 7.04 -4.64 6.47
C TYR A 36 6.71 -5.59 7.62
N GLY A 37 5.83 -5.17 8.54
CA GLY A 37 5.37 -5.97 9.67
C GLY A 37 4.65 -7.22 9.18
N ALA A 38 3.64 -7.04 8.33
CA ALA A 38 2.91 -8.15 7.72
C ALA A 38 3.83 -9.08 6.91
N LYS A 39 4.74 -8.54 6.09
CA LYS A 39 5.74 -9.32 5.34
C LYS A 39 6.58 -10.20 6.28
N LYS A 40 7.20 -9.60 7.31
CA LYS A 40 8.03 -10.31 8.29
C LYS A 40 7.24 -11.37 9.04
N THR A 41 6.00 -11.07 9.43
CA THR A 41 5.12 -12.06 10.08
C THR A 41 4.83 -13.23 9.14
N THR A 42 4.51 -12.97 7.87
CA THR A 42 4.31 -14.03 6.88
C THR A 42 5.57 -14.88 6.71
N GLU A 43 6.74 -14.25 6.54
CA GLU A 43 8.01 -14.97 6.39
C GLU A 43 8.35 -15.84 7.61
N ALA A 44 8.10 -15.33 8.81
CA ALA A 44 8.37 -16.06 10.05
C ALA A 44 7.44 -17.28 10.23
N LEU A 45 6.21 -17.21 9.72
CA LEU A 45 5.20 -18.24 9.91
C LEU A 45 5.05 -19.19 8.72
N ILE A 46 5.65 -18.89 7.56
CA ILE A 46 5.41 -19.64 6.31
C ILE A 46 5.73 -21.13 6.45
N SER A 47 6.85 -21.48 7.08
CA SER A 47 7.24 -22.88 7.28
C SER A 47 6.29 -23.64 8.19
N LEU A 48 5.66 -22.96 9.16
CA LEU A 48 4.65 -23.55 10.03
C LEU A 48 3.31 -23.69 9.31
N LEU A 49 2.93 -22.69 8.50
CA LEU A 49 1.73 -22.74 7.67
C LEU A 49 1.78 -23.93 6.70
N GLN A 50 2.95 -24.22 6.11
CA GLN A 50 3.16 -25.36 5.21
C GLN A 50 2.93 -26.74 5.86
N LEU A 51 2.85 -26.82 7.20
CA LEU A 51 2.48 -28.06 7.91
C LEU A 51 0.95 -28.27 8.00
N SER A 52 0.16 -27.26 7.65
CA SER A 52 -1.30 -27.35 7.62
C SER A 52 -1.78 -28.05 6.35
N ASP A 53 -2.87 -28.82 6.46
CA ASP A 53 -3.55 -29.39 5.29
C ASP A 53 -4.27 -28.33 4.42
N SER A 54 -4.46 -27.10 4.97
CA SER A 54 -5.14 -26.00 4.28
C SER A 54 -4.53 -24.63 4.67
N PRO A 55 -3.26 -24.37 4.32
CA PRO A 55 -2.58 -23.12 4.67
C PRO A 55 -3.31 -21.93 4.06
N THR A 56 -3.61 -20.93 4.89
CA THR A 56 -4.31 -19.72 4.44
C THR A 56 -3.64 -18.48 5.01
N ILE A 57 -3.35 -17.51 4.13
CA ILE A 57 -2.89 -16.17 4.52
C ILE A 57 -3.93 -15.17 4.02
N VAL A 58 -4.45 -14.35 4.93
CA VAL A 58 -5.38 -13.26 4.59
C VAL A 58 -4.75 -11.94 5.00
N ASN A 59 -4.36 -11.14 4.00
CA ASN A 59 -3.81 -9.80 4.21
C ASN A 59 -4.92 -8.75 4.16
N ILE A 60 -5.10 -8.01 5.26
CA ILE A 60 -6.14 -6.98 5.35
C ILE A 60 -5.67 -5.68 4.68
N SER A 61 -6.31 -5.36 3.54
CA SER A 61 -6.00 -4.19 2.73
C SER A 61 -7.07 -3.09 2.83
N SER A 62 -7.15 -2.21 1.83
CA SER A 62 -8.13 -1.13 1.71
C SER A 62 -8.45 -0.84 0.23
N GLU A 63 -9.61 -0.24 -0.04
CA GLU A 63 -9.95 0.32 -1.35
C GLU A 63 -8.89 1.33 -1.82
N MET A 64 -8.33 2.09 -0.88
CA MET A 64 -7.25 3.05 -1.11
C MET A 64 -5.95 2.40 -1.62
N GLY A 65 -5.80 1.07 -1.51
CA GLY A 65 -4.67 0.32 -2.08
C GLY A 65 -4.78 0.02 -3.57
N ARG A 66 -5.85 0.48 -4.25
CA ARG A 66 -5.97 0.35 -5.72
C ARG A 66 -4.95 1.25 -6.42
N LEU A 67 -4.39 0.76 -7.53
CA LEU A 67 -3.34 1.46 -8.27
C LEU A 67 -3.75 2.86 -8.76
N GLN A 68 -5.04 3.09 -9.03
CA GLN A 68 -5.56 4.41 -9.40
C GLN A 68 -5.27 5.50 -8.35
N HIS A 69 -5.06 5.11 -7.08
CA HIS A 69 -4.76 6.03 -5.98
C HIS A 69 -3.27 6.25 -5.77
N VAL A 70 -2.39 5.39 -6.34
CA VAL A 70 -0.93 5.53 -6.26
C VAL A 70 -0.44 6.74 -7.07
N ARG A 71 -1.09 7.06 -8.19
CA ARG A 71 -0.83 8.22 -9.07
C ARG A 71 0.57 8.31 -9.72
N ASN A 72 1.63 7.88 -9.05
CA ASN A 72 2.98 7.85 -9.60
C ASN A 72 3.04 6.78 -10.70
N GLU A 73 3.23 7.21 -11.95
CA GLU A 73 3.14 6.34 -13.13
C GLU A 73 4.21 5.25 -13.13
N TRP A 74 5.43 5.57 -12.71
CA TRP A 74 6.53 4.62 -12.59
C TRP A 74 6.19 3.50 -11.59
N ALA A 75 5.76 3.86 -10.37
CA ALA A 75 5.35 2.90 -9.36
C ALA A 75 4.12 2.10 -9.81
N THR A 76 3.16 2.75 -10.47
CA THR A 76 1.95 2.10 -10.98
C THR A 76 2.28 1.05 -12.05
N GLY A 77 3.19 1.37 -12.98
CA GLY A 77 3.67 0.44 -14.00
C GLY A 77 4.28 -0.82 -13.36
N LEU A 78 5.23 -0.62 -12.44
CA LEU A 78 5.91 -1.73 -11.75
C LEU A 78 4.96 -2.57 -10.88
N LEU A 79 4.03 -1.95 -10.16
CA LEU A 79 3.06 -2.68 -9.32
C LEU A 79 2.00 -3.41 -10.16
N SER A 80 1.72 -2.96 -11.38
CA SER A 80 0.74 -3.58 -12.26
C SER A 80 1.24 -4.86 -12.92
N ASP A 81 2.53 -4.92 -13.29
CA ASP A 81 3.13 -6.04 -14.00
C ASP A 81 3.34 -7.25 -13.08
N ILE A 82 2.42 -8.23 -13.15
CA ILE A 82 2.48 -9.42 -12.30
C ILE A 82 3.69 -10.31 -12.59
N HIS A 83 4.21 -10.28 -13.81
CA HIS A 83 5.24 -11.23 -14.24
C HIS A 83 6.63 -10.77 -13.80
N SER A 84 6.85 -9.46 -13.69
CA SER A 84 8.11 -8.89 -13.19
C SER A 84 8.08 -8.50 -11.71
N LEU A 85 6.91 -8.55 -11.07
CA LEU A 85 6.76 -8.06 -9.69
C LEU A 85 7.55 -8.93 -8.70
N THR A 86 8.45 -8.29 -7.96
CA THR A 86 9.22 -8.93 -6.89
C THR A 86 9.12 -8.13 -5.59
N GLU A 87 9.47 -8.77 -4.46
CA GLU A 87 9.52 -8.09 -3.16
C GLU A 87 10.53 -6.94 -3.18
N ASP A 88 11.63 -7.08 -3.92
CA ASP A 88 12.66 -6.04 -4.07
C ASP A 88 12.13 -4.84 -4.86
N THR A 89 11.34 -5.07 -5.90
CA THR A 89 10.65 -3.99 -6.63
C THR A 89 9.71 -3.20 -5.72
N ILE A 90 8.94 -3.89 -4.87
CA ILE A 90 8.06 -3.20 -3.90
C ILE A 90 8.89 -2.41 -2.88
N ASN A 91 9.97 -3.00 -2.36
CA ASN A 91 10.86 -2.34 -1.40
C ASN A 91 11.50 -1.08 -1.99
N GLU A 92 11.90 -1.11 -3.25
CA GLU A 92 12.49 0.04 -3.95
C GLU A 92 11.48 1.17 -4.13
N ILE A 93 10.24 0.85 -4.52
CA ILE A 93 9.15 1.83 -4.62
C ILE A 93 8.92 2.52 -3.28
N LEU A 94 8.80 1.76 -2.20
CA LEU A 94 8.56 2.32 -0.86
C LEU A 94 9.74 3.14 -0.35
N ARG A 95 10.97 2.74 -0.66
CA ARG A 95 12.20 3.48 -0.32
C ARG A 95 12.24 4.83 -1.02
N LEU A 96 11.96 4.86 -2.33
CA LEU A 96 11.93 6.11 -3.11
C LEU A 96 10.78 7.01 -2.69
N PHE A 97 9.60 6.44 -2.43
CA PHE A 97 8.47 7.19 -1.86
C PHE A 97 8.85 7.87 -0.54
N LEU A 98 9.48 7.16 0.41
CA LEU A 98 9.91 7.77 1.68
C LEU A 98 10.99 8.84 1.50
N ALA A 99 11.91 8.65 0.54
CA ALA A 99 12.90 9.67 0.22
C ALA A 99 12.22 10.94 -0.31
N ASP A 100 11.33 10.81 -1.28
CA ASP A 100 10.57 11.94 -1.84
C ASP A 100 9.62 12.57 -0.81
N PHE A 101 9.09 11.78 0.14
CA PHE A 101 8.33 12.28 1.29
C PHE A 101 9.21 13.19 2.15
N LYS A 102 10.39 12.70 2.54
CA LYS A 102 11.34 13.43 3.39
C LYS A 102 11.79 14.73 2.75
N ASP A 103 11.98 14.72 1.43
CA ASP A 103 12.41 15.88 0.65
C ASP A 103 11.24 16.84 0.34
N GLY A 104 10.00 16.49 0.71
CA GLY A 104 8.82 17.31 0.47
C GLY A 104 8.43 17.39 -1.01
N THR A 105 8.80 16.40 -1.82
CA THR A 105 8.65 16.42 -3.28
C THR A 105 7.52 15.54 -3.81
N LEU A 106 6.68 14.97 -2.92
CA LEU A 106 5.59 14.05 -3.27
C LEU A 106 4.75 14.51 -4.47
N GLU A 107 4.20 15.72 -4.39
CA GLU A 107 3.32 16.28 -5.44
C GLU A 107 4.05 16.40 -6.78
N SER A 108 5.26 16.96 -6.77
CA SER A 108 6.08 17.15 -7.99
C SER A 108 6.50 15.84 -8.65
N LYS A 109 6.59 14.76 -7.86
CA LYS A 109 6.92 13.41 -8.31
C LYS A 109 5.68 12.56 -8.59
N GLY A 110 4.48 13.14 -8.49
CA GLY A 110 3.22 12.46 -8.76
C GLY A 110 2.81 11.41 -7.73
N TRP A 111 3.42 11.43 -6.53
CA TRP A 111 2.98 10.59 -5.41
C TRP A 111 1.61 11.06 -4.87
N PRO A 112 0.87 10.22 -4.16
CA PRO A 112 -0.32 10.68 -3.46
C PRO A 112 0.07 11.69 -2.37
N THR A 113 -0.77 12.70 -2.15
CA THR A 113 -0.53 13.79 -1.18
C THR A 113 -1.53 13.81 -0.02
N PHE A 114 -2.49 12.88 -0.03
CA PHE A 114 -3.46 12.69 1.04
C PHE A 114 -3.56 11.20 1.34
N LEU A 115 -3.40 10.82 2.61
CA LEU A 115 -3.25 9.44 3.05
C LEU A 115 -2.14 8.71 2.29
N SER A 116 -1.09 9.44 1.94
CA SER A 116 -0.05 9.02 1.01
C SER A 116 0.64 7.73 1.44
N ALA A 117 1.14 7.67 2.69
CA ALA A 117 1.80 6.50 3.22
C ALA A 117 0.83 5.32 3.38
N TYR A 118 -0.43 5.61 3.73
CA TYR A 118 -1.47 4.59 3.84
C TYR A 118 -1.78 3.95 2.48
N ILE A 119 -2.03 4.76 1.44
CA ILE A 119 -2.22 4.31 0.05
C ILE A 119 -1.04 3.45 -0.39
N MET A 120 0.18 3.94 -0.24
CA MET A 120 1.39 3.20 -0.63
C MET A 120 1.53 1.89 0.13
N SER A 121 1.24 1.88 1.45
CA SER A 121 1.29 0.66 2.26
C SER A 121 0.28 -0.40 1.82
N LYS A 122 -0.93 0.01 1.44
CA LYS A 122 -2.01 -0.91 1.03
C LYS A 122 -1.85 -1.38 -0.41
N ALA A 123 -1.29 -0.54 -1.29
CA ALA A 123 -0.87 -0.95 -2.63
C ALA A 123 0.26 -1.99 -2.56
N ALA A 124 1.27 -1.75 -1.73
CA ALA A 124 2.35 -2.70 -1.47
C ALA A 124 1.84 -4.01 -0.86
N MET A 125 0.85 -3.95 0.04
CA MET A 125 0.19 -5.14 0.58
C MET A 125 -0.50 -5.98 -0.49
N ASN A 126 -1.26 -5.33 -1.37
CA ASN A 126 -1.93 -6.01 -2.49
C ASN A 126 -0.91 -6.68 -3.42
N ALA A 127 0.20 -6.00 -3.70
CA ALA A 127 1.30 -6.52 -4.49
C ALA A 127 1.96 -7.74 -3.82
N LEU A 128 2.25 -7.66 -2.52
CA LEU A 128 2.79 -8.79 -1.74
C LEU A 128 1.85 -10.00 -1.77
N THR A 129 0.54 -9.80 -1.61
CA THR A 129 -0.44 -10.88 -1.69
C THR A 129 -0.39 -11.59 -3.04
N ARG A 130 -0.21 -10.85 -4.15
CA ARG A 130 -0.05 -11.45 -5.49
C ARG A 130 1.25 -12.24 -5.62
N ILE A 131 2.35 -11.75 -5.06
CA ILE A 131 3.62 -12.49 -5.03
C ILE A 131 3.44 -13.81 -4.27
N LEU A 132 2.88 -13.75 -3.06
CA LEU A 132 2.70 -14.92 -2.21
C LEU A 132 1.76 -15.97 -2.81
N ALA A 133 0.73 -15.54 -3.54
CA ALA A 133 -0.19 -16.45 -4.22
C ALA A 133 0.43 -17.18 -5.42
N ASN A 134 1.59 -16.72 -5.92
CA ASN A 134 2.32 -17.34 -7.03
C ASN A 134 3.59 -18.09 -6.56
N LYS A 135 3.79 -18.25 -5.24
CA LYS A 135 4.83 -19.13 -4.67
C LYS A 135 4.28 -20.52 -4.44
#